data_AF-A0A6J0XZU8-F1
#
_entry.id   AF-A0A6J0XZU8-F1
#
_cell.length_a   1.000
_cell.length_b   1.000
_cell.length_c   1.000
_cell.angle_alpha   90.00
_cell.angle_beta   90.00
_cell.angle_gamma   90.00
#
_symmetry.space_group_name_H-M   'P 1'
#
loop_
_entity.id
_entity.type
_entity.pdbx_description
1 polymer ?
#
loop_
_entity_poly.entity_id
_entity_poly.type
_entity_poly.pdbx_seq_one_letter_code
_entity_poly.pdbx_strand_id
1 'polypeptide(L)'
;TGRLCLHPPSDLQNAAAGSFASAFAALVLCPTELVKCRLQTMYEMETSGKIAKSQNTVWSVVKTVFRKDGPLGFYHGLSSTLLREVPGYFFFFGGYELSRSFFASGRSKDELGPVPLMLSGGFGGICLWLAVYPVDCIKSRIQVLSMSGKQAGFIGTFISIVKNEGVLALYSGLKPTLIRAFPANGALFLAYEYSRKLMMNQFEAY
;
A
#
# COMPACT_ATOMS: atom_id res chain seq x y z
N THR A 1 -41.32 10.94 -5.85
CA THR A 1 -40.14 10.44 -6.58
C THR A 1 -39.46 9.42 -5.70
N GLY A 2 -39.69 8.12 -5.96
CA GLY A 2 -39.32 7.04 -5.04
C GLY A 2 -37.81 6.92 -4.89
N ARG A 3 -37.31 7.07 -3.66
CA ARG A 3 -35.98 6.57 -3.31
C ARG A 3 -36.04 5.05 -3.49
N LEU A 4 -35.39 4.53 -4.53
CA LEU A 4 -35.08 3.10 -4.58
C LEU A 4 -34.41 2.76 -3.24
N CYS A 5 -35.03 1.88 -2.46
CA CYS A 5 -34.38 1.20 -1.36
C CYS A 5 -33.31 0.27 -1.95
N LEU A 6 -32.18 0.85 -2.38
CA LEU A 6 -30.97 0.10 -2.63
C LEU A 6 -30.57 -0.48 -1.28
N HIS A 7 -30.70 -1.80 -1.15
CA HIS A 7 -30.14 -2.53 -0.04
C HIS A 7 -28.68 -2.10 0.10
N PRO A 8 -28.21 -1.70 1.30
CA PRO A 8 -26.83 -1.27 1.45
C PRO A 8 -25.92 -2.40 0.93
N PRO A 9 -24.91 -2.06 0.11
CA PRO A 9 -24.03 -3.07 -0.45
C PRO A 9 -23.45 -3.91 0.69
N SER A 10 -23.47 -5.22 0.49
CA SER A 10 -22.87 -6.16 1.44
C SER A 10 -21.39 -5.81 1.65
N ASP A 11 -20.85 -6.11 2.83
CA ASP A 11 -19.46 -5.83 3.18
C ASP A 11 -18.48 -6.37 2.11
N LEU A 12 -18.84 -7.50 1.48
CA LEU A 12 -18.12 -8.09 0.36
C LEU A 12 -18.16 -7.25 -0.93
N GLN A 13 -19.29 -6.65 -1.27
CA GLN A 13 -19.41 -5.76 -2.43
C GLN A 13 -18.57 -4.50 -2.25
N ASN A 14 -18.55 -3.94 -1.04
CA ASN A 14 -17.69 -2.78 -0.73
C ASN A 14 -16.20 -3.15 -0.84
N ALA A 15 -15.81 -4.32 -0.32
CA ALA A 15 -14.43 -4.81 -0.45
C ALA A 15 -14.03 -5.05 -1.92
N ALA A 16 -14.92 -5.66 -2.71
CA ALA A 16 -14.69 -5.89 -4.14
C ALA A 16 -14.61 -4.58 -4.94
N ALA A 17 -15.49 -3.61 -4.67
CA ALA A 17 -15.46 -2.29 -5.30
C ALA A 17 -14.17 -1.54 -4.98
N GLY A 18 -13.72 -1.57 -3.72
CA GLY A 18 -12.43 -1.00 -3.31
C GLY A 18 -11.23 -1.66 -4.00
N SER A 19 -11.27 -2.98 -4.16
CA SER A 19 -10.24 -3.74 -4.88
C SER A 19 -10.19 -3.37 -6.37
N PHE A 20 -11.35 -3.20 -7.00
CA PHE A 20 -11.42 -2.80 -8.40
C PHE A 20 -10.94 -1.36 -8.60
N ALA A 21 -11.34 -0.44 -7.73
CA ALA A 21 -10.84 0.94 -7.74
C ALA A 21 -9.31 0.98 -7.57
N SER A 22 -8.77 0.11 -6.72
CA SER A 22 -7.31 -0.02 -6.53
C SER A 22 -6.59 -0.50 -7.79
N ALA A 23 -7.19 -1.38 -8.60
CA ALA A 23 -6.61 -1.79 -9.88
C ALA A 23 -6.47 -0.62 -10.86
N PHE A 24 -7.45 0.30 -10.91
CA PHE A 24 -7.34 1.52 -11.70
C PHE A 24 -6.31 2.50 -11.13
N ALA A 25 -6.29 2.67 -9.80
CA ALA A 25 -5.28 3.49 -9.14
C ALA A 25 -3.86 2.97 -9.43
N ALA A 26 -3.67 1.66 -9.47
CA ALA A 26 -2.39 1.02 -9.81
C ALA A 26 -1.92 1.36 -11.23
N LEU A 27 -2.82 1.51 -12.21
CA LEU A 27 -2.45 1.93 -13.56
C LEU A 27 -1.85 3.35 -13.58
N VAL A 28 -2.41 4.24 -12.78
CA VAL A 28 -1.94 5.63 -12.66
C VAL A 28 -0.66 5.72 -11.83
N LEU A 29 -0.54 4.90 -10.78
CA LEU A 29 0.59 4.93 -9.85
C LEU A 29 1.81 4.14 -10.34
N CYS A 30 1.61 3.11 -11.19
CA CYS A 30 2.68 2.21 -11.64
C CYS A 30 3.90 2.95 -12.24
N PRO A 31 3.75 3.95 -13.13
CA PRO A 31 4.91 4.68 -13.65
C PRO A 31 5.73 5.35 -12.55
N THR A 32 5.07 5.95 -11.56
CA THR A 32 5.72 6.63 -10.43
C THR A 32 6.38 5.63 -9.48
N GLU A 33 5.69 4.53 -9.16
CA GLU A 33 6.25 3.46 -8.32
C GLU A 33 7.47 2.82 -8.99
N LEU A 34 7.43 2.57 -10.30
CA LEU A 34 8.57 2.01 -11.04
C LEU A 34 9.80 2.92 -10.94
N VAL A 35 9.62 4.22 -11.21
CA VAL A 35 10.72 5.19 -11.16
C VAL A 35 11.29 5.27 -9.74
N LYS A 36 10.43 5.29 -8.72
CA LYS A 36 10.84 5.30 -7.31
C LYS A 36 11.62 4.03 -6.95
N CYS A 37 11.12 2.84 -7.28
CA CYS A 37 11.79 1.58 -7.00
C CYS A 37 13.14 1.49 -7.72
N ARG A 38 13.22 1.84 -9.02
CA ARG A 38 14.50 1.88 -9.75
C ARG A 38 15.48 2.85 -9.08
N LEU A 39 15.03 4.05 -8.73
CA LEU A 39 15.88 5.03 -8.04
C LEU A 39 16.39 4.51 -6.68
N GLN A 40 15.51 3.90 -5.88
CA GLN A 40 15.88 3.29 -4.58
C GLN A 40 16.90 2.17 -4.76
N THR A 41 16.69 1.27 -5.72
CA THR A 41 17.66 0.19 -6.00
C THR A 41 19.02 0.74 -6.45
N MET A 42 19.05 1.82 -7.25
CA MET A 42 20.30 2.45 -7.68
C MET A 42 21.03 3.10 -6.51
N TYR A 43 20.31 3.76 -5.59
CA TYR A 43 20.88 4.35 -4.38
C TYR A 43 21.46 3.29 -3.43
N GLU A 44 20.76 2.17 -3.25
CA GLU A 44 21.26 1.04 -2.46
C GLU A 44 22.53 0.43 -3.09
N MET A 45 22.57 0.30 -4.42
CA MET A 45 23.74 -0.23 -5.15
C MET A 45 24.95 0.70 -5.07
N GLU A 46 24.73 2.01 -5.07
CA GLU A 46 25.77 3.03 -4.84
C GLU A 46 26.33 2.91 -3.41
N THR A 47 25.43 2.84 -2.41
CA THR A 47 25.80 2.75 -0.99
C THR A 47 26.56 1.45 -0.69
N SER A 48 26.26 0.37 -1.42
CA SER A 48 26.93 -0.94 -1.30
C SER A 48 28.26 -1.03 -2.07
N GLY A 49 28.69 0.04 -2.76
CA GLY A 49 29.94 0.07 -3.52
C GLY A 49 29.94 -0.79 -4.79
N LYS A 50 28.77 -1.25 -5.25
CA LYS A 50 28.64 -2.13 -6.44
C LYS A 50 28.59 -1.36 -7.75
N ILE A 51 28.28 -0.07 -7.70
CA ILE A 51 28.21 0.83 -8.86
C ILE A 51 28.99 2.09 -8.52
N ALA A 52 29.68 2.67 -9.51
CA ALA A 52 30.34 3.96 -9.37
C ALA A 52 29.33 5.04 -8.97
N LYS A 53 29.76 5.96 -8.11
CA LYS A 53 28.96 7.09 -7.62
C LYS A 53 28.43 7.90 -8.81
N SER A 54 27.13 7.77 -9.09
CA SER A 54 26.49 8.40 -10.24
C SER A 54 25.32 9.23 -9.74
N GLN A 55 25.18 10.45 -10.26
CA GLN A 55 24.06 11.35 -9.95
C GLN A 55 22.77 10.79 -10.57
N ASN A 56 22.18 9.79 -9.92
CA ASN A 56 20.94 9.19 -10.35
C ASN A 56 19.79 10.13 -9.96
N THR A 57 19.41 10.99 -10.89
CA THR A 57 18.22 11.84 -10.74
C THR A 57 16.98 11.12 -11.22
N VAL A 58 15.81 11.50 -10.70
CA VAL A 58 14.50 11.02 -11.18
C VAL A 58 14.40 11.13 -12.71
N TRP A 59 14.85 12.26 -13.26
CA TRP A 59 14.83 12.50 -14.70
C TRP A 59 15.75 11.56 -15.49
N SER A 60 16.93 11.24 -14.95
CA SER A 60 17.84 10.26 -15.54
C SER A 60 17.19 8.87 -15.63
N VAL A 61 16.49 8.44 -14.58
CA VAL A 61 15.75 7.18 -14.55
C VAL A 61 14.63 7.17 -15.59
N VAL A 62 13.80 8.23 -15.62
CA VAL A 62 12.70 8.38 -16.60
C VAL A 62 13.23 8.31 -18.03
N LYS A 63 14.29 9.08 -18.34
CA LYS A 63 14.90 9.11 -19.68
C LYS A 63 15.49 7.75 -20.05
N THR A 64 16.07 7.04 -19.09
CA THR A 64 16.65 5.71 -19.30
C THR A 64 15.57 4.67 -19.59
N VAL A 65 14.48 4.66 -18.82
CA VAL A 65 13.33 3.77 -19.06
C VAL A 65 12.74 4.04 -20.43
N PHE A 66 12.45 5.30 -20.76
CA PHE A 66 11.86 5.67 -22.03
C PHE A 66 12.73 5.28 -23.23
N ARG A 67 14.06 5.43 -23.13
CA ARG A 67 14.98 5.15 -24.25
C ARG A 67 15.31 3.66 -24.41
N LYS A 68 15.32 2.88 -23.32
CA LYS A 68 15.63 1.43 -23.36
C LYS A 68 14.39 0.56 -23.54
N ASP A 69 13.35 0.83 -22.75
CA ASP A 69 12.18 -0.04 -22.61
C ASP A 69 10.95 0.56 -23.33
N GLY A 70 11.05 1.79 -23.83
CA GLY A 70 9.95 2.51 -24.46
C GLY A 70 8.90 3.03 -23.46
N PRO A 71 7.79 3.61 -23.94
CA PRO A 71 6.71 4.12 -23.09
C PRO A 71 5.98 3.00 -22.32
N LEU A 72 5.91 1.78 -22.86
CA LEU A 72 5.34 0.62 -22.14
C LEU A 72 6.25 0.10 -21.03
N GLY A 73 7.55 0.47 -21.06
CA GLY A 73 8.51 0.17 -20.00
C GLY A 73 8.09 0.72 -18.64
N PHE A 74 7.27 1.77 -18.58
CA PHE A 74 6.73 2.31 -17.32
C PHE A 74 5.71 1.41 -16.62
N TYR A 75 5.17 0.42 -17.33
CA TYR A 75 4.22 -0.57 -16.80
C TYR A 75 4.88 -1.92 -16.50
N HIS A 76 6.21 -2.04 -16.65
CA HIS A 76 6.94 -3.22 -16.22
C HIS A 76 6.85 -3.35 -14.69
N GLY A 77 6.14 -4.38 -14.21
CA GLY A 77 5.87 -4.56 -12.78
C GLY A 77 4.41 -4.29 -12.37
N LEU A 78 3.56 -3.84 -13.30
CA LEU A 78 2.12 -3.65 -13.06
C LEU A 78 1.45 -4.90 -12.47
N SER A 79 1.79 -6.10 -12.96
CA SER A 79 1.27 -7.35 -12.41
C SER A 79 1.67 -7.57 -10.94
N SER A 80 2.89 -7.21 -10.58
CA SER A 80 3.37 -7.26 -9.19
C SER A 80 2.71 -6.20 -8.31
N THR A 81 2.42 -5.01 -8.85
CA THR A 81 1.66 -3.96 -8.16
C THR A 81 0.22 -4.43 -7.95
N LEU A 82 -0.48 -4.87 -8.99
CA LEU A 82 -1.85 -5.39 -8.89
C LEU A 82 -1.96 -6.56 -7.91
N LEU A 83 -1.00 -7.50 -7.95
CA LEU A 83 -0.97 -8.64 -7.03
C LEU A 83 -0.82 -8.21 -5.56
N ARG A 84 -0.20 -7.06 -5.29
CA ARG A 84 -0.08 -6.51 -3.93
C ARG A 84 -1.32 -5.71 -3.55
N GLU A 85 -1.71 -4.79 -4.42
CA GLU A 85 -2.75 -3.79 -4.17
C GLU A 85 -4.14 -4.44 -4.08
N VAL A 86 -4.49 -5.34 -5.00
CA VAL A 86 -5.84 -5.93 -5.06
C VAL A 86 -6.16 -6.75 -3.80
N PRO A 87 -5.32 -7.71 -3.34
CA PRO A 87 -5.58 -8.40 -2.08
C PRO A 87 -5.48 -7.45 -0.88
N GLY A 88 -4.50 -6.54 -0.87
CA GLY A 88 -4.32 -5.60 0.24
C GLY A 88 -5.57 -4.75 0.49
N TYR A 89 -6.13 -4.15 -0.56
CA TYR A 89 -7.33 -3.34 -0.47
C TYR A 89 -8.60 -4.17 -0.22
N PHE A 90 -8.67 -5.41 -0.71
CA PHE A 90 -9.75 -6.33 -0.35
C PHE A 90 -9.81 -6.57 1.16
N PHE A 91 -8.68 -6.92 1.79
CA PHE A 91 -8.61 -7.14 3.23
C PHE A 91 -8.75 -5.83 4.02
N PHE A 92 -8.29 -4.70 3.47
CA PHE A 92 -8.51 -3.38 4.07
C PHE A 92 -9.98 -3.07 4.22
N PHE A 93 -10.71 -3.05 3.10
CA PHE A 93 -12.12 -2.69 3.08
C PHE A 93 -12.98 -3.75 3.77
N GLY A 94 -12.62 -5.03 3.67
CA GLY A 94 -13.29 -6.11 4.41
C GLY A 94 -13.15 -5.93 5.92
N GLY A 95 -11.94 -5.68 6.43
CA GLY A 95 -11.72 -5.40 7.85
C GLY A 95 -12.39 -4.10 8.30
N TYR A 96 -12.31 -3.05 7.50
CA TYR A 96 -12.96 -1.77 7.74
C TYR A 96 -14.48 -1.90 7.91
N GLU A 97 -15.14 -2.56 6.96
CA GLU A 97 -16.60 -2.75 6.99
C GLU A 97 -17.02 -3.68 8.13
N LEU A 98 -16.27 -4.75 8.40
CA LEU A 98 -16.54 -5.64 9.54
C LEU A 98 -16.45 -4.89 10.88
N SER A 99 -15.42 -4.06 11.06
CA SER A 99 -15.26 -3.24 12.25
C SER A 99 -16.38 -2.19 12.37
N ARG A 100 -16.78 -1.56 11.27
CA ARG A 100 -17.93 -0.63 11.27
C ARG A 100 -19.23 -1.33 11.63
N SER A 101 -19.49 -2.52 11.11
CA SER A 101 -20.65 -3.34 11.45
C SER A 101 -20.68 -3.68 12.95
N PHE A 102 -19.52 -3.97 13.55
CA PHE A 102 -19.39 -4.20 14.99
C PHE A 102 -19.69 -2.93 15.81
N PHE A 103 -19.08 -1.80 15.47
CA PHE A 103 -19.32 -0.52 16.15
C PHE A 103 -20.72 0.05 15.93
N ALA A 104 -21.36 -0.26 14.81
CA ALA A 104 -22.73 0.13 14.53
C ALA A 104 -23.73 -0.57 15.46
N SER A 105 -23.48 -1.82 15.88
CA SER A 105 -24.28 -2.56 16.88
C SER A 105 -25.80 -2.41 16.70
N GLY A 106 -26.30 -2.43 15.45
CA GLY A 106 -27.72 -2.29 15.10
C GLY A 106 -28.20 -0.87 14.73
N ARG A 107 -27.32 0.14 14.75
CA ARG A 107 -27.56 1.50 14.21
C ARG A 107 -27.09 1.62 12.76
N SER A 108 -27.40 2.74 12.09
CA SER A 108 -26.92 2.97 10.72
C SER A 108 -25.40 3.18 10.70
N LYS A 109 -24.71 2.60 9.71
CA LYS A 109 -23.25 2.76 9.51
C LYS A 109 -22.84 4.22 9.26
N ASP A 110 -23.79 5.07 8.88
CA ASP A 110 -23.59 6.49 8.58
C ASP A 110 -23.67 7.38 9.83
N GLU A 111 -24.15 6.86 10.96
CA GLU A 111 -24.22 7.57 12.24
C GLU A 111 -22.95 7.37 13.10
N LEU A 112 -21.96 6.63 12.59
CA LEU A 112 -20.70 6.45 13.31
C LEU A 112 -19.93 7.77 13.39
N GLY A 113 -19.61 8.16 14.62
CA GLY A 113 -18.75 9.32 14.85
C GLY A 113 -17.32 9.13 14.32
N PRO A 114 -16.51 10.20 14.32
CA PRO A 114 -15.14 10.18 13.82
C PRO A 114 -14.26 9.10 14.48
N VAL A 115 -14.41 8.89 15.79
CA VAL A 115 -13.58 7.93 16.55
C VAL A 115 -13.82 6.47 16.14
N PRO A 116 -15.07 5.94 16.09
CA PRO A 116 -15.35 4.62 15.51
C PRO A 116 -14.86 4.43 14.08
N LEU A 117 -14.98 5.46 13.24
CA LEU A 117 -14.48 5.42 11.85
C LEU A 117 -12.95 5.32 11.81
N MET A 118 -12.25 6.06 12.65
CA MET A 118 -10.80 5.99 12.78
C MET A 118 -10.33 4.62 13.26
N LEU A 119 -10.98 4.06 14.29
CA LEU A 119 -10.66 2.71 14.79
C LEU A 119 -10.91 1.64 13.72
N SER A 120 -12.01 1.77 12.97
CA SER A 120 -12.31 0.86 11.86
C SER A 120 -11.30 0.99 10.73
N GLY A 121 -10.84 2.20 10.41
CA GLY A 121 -9.73 2.44 9.49
C GLY A 121 -8.42 1.81 9.95
N GLY A 122 -8.12 1.92 11.25
CA GLY A 122 -6.97 1.26 11.86
C GLY A 122 -7.04 -0.27 11.76
N PHE A 123 -8.20 -0.86 12.05
CA PHE A 123 -8.41 -2.29 11.94
C PHE A 123 -8.31 -2.79 10.49
N GLY A 124 -8.93 -2.10 9.54
CA GLY A 124 -8.75 -2.36 8.11
C GLY A 124 -7.27 -2.27 7.69
N GLY A 125 -6.54 -1.27 8.20
CA GLY A 125 -5.10 -1.14 8.00
C GLY A 125 -4.31 -2.36 8.51
N ILE A 126 -4.64 -2.87 9.70
CA ILE A 126 -4.02 -4.09 10.24
C ILE A 126 -4.31 -5.29 9.33
N CYS A 127 -5.56 -5.47 8.88
CA CYS A 127 -5.93 -6.53 7.95
C CYS A 127 -5.15 -6.46 6.62
N LEU A 128 -5.01 -5.26 6.04
CA LEU A 128 -4.19 -5.03 4.85
C LEU A 128 -2.75 -5.46 5.09
N TRP A 129 -2.12 -4.98 6.15
CA TRP A 129 -0.73 -5.30 6.45
C TRP A 129 -0.56 -6.79 6.72
N LEU A 130 -1.47 -7.45 7.43
CA LEU A 130 -1.38 -8.90 7.66
C LEU A 130 -1.40 -9.72 6.37
N ALA A 131 -2.15 -9.28 5.36
CA ALA A 131 -2.24 -9.94 4.06
C ALA A 131 -1.03 -9.65 3.16
N VAL A 132 -0.55 -8.40 3.14
CA VAL A 132 0.49 -7.95 2.21
C VAL A 132 1.91 -8.19 2.74
N TYR A 133 2.10 -8.09 4.06
CA TYR A 133 3.42 -8.09 4.68
C TYR A 133 4.30 -9.31 4.38
N PRO A 134 3.77 -10.56 4.31
CA PRO A 134 4.58 -11.72 3.93
C PRO A 134 5.20 -11.58 2.53
N VAL A 135 4.44 -11.03 1.58
CA VAL A 135 4.90 -10.81 0.20
C VAL A 135 5.99 -9.75 0.18
N ASP A 136 5.82 -8.67 0.93
CA ASP A 136 6.82 -7.61 1.05
C ASP A 136 8.11 -8.12 1.70
N CYS A 137 8.00 -8.95 2.75
CA CYS A 137 9.16 -9.56 3.41
C CYS A 137 10.00 -10.42 2.44
N ILE A 138 9.34 -11.27 1.65
CA ILE A 138 9.99 -12.11 0.63
C ILE A 138 10.66 -11.23 -0.43
N LYS A 139 9.97 -10.20 -0.92
CA LYS A 139 10.52 -9.26 -1.91
C LYS A 139 11.76 -8.55 -1.37
N SER A 140 11.74 -8.04 -0.14
CA SER A 140 12.89 -7.41 0.49
C SER A 140 14.07 -8.37 0.64
N ARG A 141 13.82 -9.64 1.02
CA ARG A 141 14.86 -10.69 1.08
C ARG A 141 15.47 -10.97 -0.29
N ILE A 142 14.67 -11.09 -1.34
CA ILE A 142 15.17 -11.27 -2.73
C ILE A 142 15.99 -10.06 -3.15
N GLN A 143 15.54 -8.84 -2.84
CA GLN A 143 16.25 -7.62 -3.17
C GLN A 143 17.64 -7.62 -2.50
N VAL A 144 17.72 -7.92 -1.20
CA VAL A 144 19.00 -8.02 -0.48
C VAL A 144 19.91 -9.14 -1.02
N LEU A 145 19.35 -10.28 -1.42
CA LEU A 145 20.13 -11.37 -2.04
C LEU A 145 20.64 -11.02 -3.43
N SER A 146 19.81 -10.37 -4.26
CA SER A 146 20.20 -9.83 -5.57
C SER A 146 21.30 -8.77 -5.42
N MET A 147 21.17 -7.90 -4.42
CA MET A 147 22.21 -6.97 -3.99
C MET A 147 23.49 -7.68 -3.54
N SER A 148 23.47 -8.97 -3.21
CA SER A 148 24.65 -9.78 -2.86
C SER A 148 25.17 -10.62 -4.03
N GLY A 149 24.59 -10.48 -5.23
CA GLY A 149 24.96 -11.25 -6.43
C GLY A 149 24.30 -12.62 -6.52
N LYS A 150 23.38 -12.96 -5.61
CA LYS A 150 22.63 -14.22 -5.64
C LYS A 150 21.23 -13.97 -6.22
N GLN A 151 20.94 -14.55 -7.38
CA GLN A 151 19.59 -14.54 -7.95
C GLN A 151 18.73 -15.57 -7.19
N ALA A 152 17.80 -15.09 -6.38
CA ALA A 152 16.88 -15.93 -5.61
C ALA A 152 15.46 -15.79 -6.16
N GLY A 153 14.84 -16.90 -6.53
CA GLY A 153 13.43 -16.92 -6.98
C GLY A 153 12.45 -16.70 -5.82
N PHE A 154 11.25 -16.23 -6.12
CA PHE A 154 10.22 -15.93 -5.10
C PHE A 154 9.83 -17.17 -4.28
N ILE A 155 9.50 -18.27 -4.97
CA ILE A 155 9.11 -19.53 -4.32
C ILE A 155 10.28 -20.14 -3.54
N GLY A 156 11.49 -20.13 -4.12
CA GLY A 156 12.67 -20.65 -3.44
C GLY A 156 13.01 -19.87 -2.17
N THR A 157 12.88 -18.54 -2.22
CA THR A 157 13.10 -17.67 -1.05
C THR A 157 12.01 -17.89 0.00
N PHE A 158 10.74 -18.01 -0.40
CA PHE A 158 9.64 -18.33 0.51
C PHE A 158 9.86 -19.65 1.24
N ILE A 159 10.15 -20.73 0.51
CA ILE A 159 10.41 -22.06 1.09
C ILE A 159 11.63 -22.01 2.02
N SER A 160 12.70 -21.31 1.62
CA SER A 160 13.89 -21.14 2.43
C SER A 160 13.60 -20.43 3.75
N ILE A 161 12.82 -19.33 3.73
CA ILE A 161 12.43 -18.59 4.94
C ILE A 161 11.60 -19.49 5.85
N VAL A 162 10.57 -20.14 5.31
CA VAL A 162 9.67 -20.99 6.11
C VAL A 162 10.41 -22.19 6.72
N LYS A 163 11.32 -22.80 5.96
CA LYS A 163 12.07 -23.98 6.41
C LYS A 163 13.19 -23.65 7.41
N ASN A 164 13.90 -22.53 7.22
CA ASN A 164 15.08 -22.20 8.02
C ASN A 164 14.78 -21.24 9.18
N GLU A 165 13.86 -20.29 9.00
CA GLU A 165 13.55 -19.23 9.97
C GLU A 165 12.13 -19.39 10.57
N GLY A 166 11.28 -20.20 9.95
CA GLY A 166 9.89 -20.44 10.37
C GLY A 166 8.88 -19.43 9.80
N VAL A 167 7.60 -19.70 10.00
CA VAL A 167 6.49 -18.87 9.46
C VAL A 167 6.46 -17.46 10.09
N LEU A 168 6.84 -17.34 11.35
CA LEU A 168 6.88 -16.04 12.04
C LEU A 168 7.94 -15.09 11.45
N ALA A 169 8.96 -15.61 10.77
CA ALA A 169 9.96 -14.79 10.10
C ALA A 169 9.38 -13.95 8.96
N LEU A 170 8.28 -14.39 8.34
CA LEU A 170 7.54 -13.61 7.33
C LEU A 170 6.91 -12.34 7.90
N TYR A 171 6.73 -12.28 9.23
CA TYR A 171 6.21 -11.13 9.95
C TYR A 171 7.30 -10.39 10.76
N SER A 172 8.57 -10.81 10.62
CA SER A 172 9.71 -10.17 11.27
C SER A 172 9.95 -8.78 10.67
N GLY A 173 9.47 -7.75 11.38
CA GLY A 173 9.51 -6.34 10.98
C GLY A 173 8.13 -5.67 10.90
N LEU A 174 7.05 -6.40 11.21
CA LEU A 174 5.72 -5.81 11.33
C LEU A 174 5.68 -4.76 12.45
N LYS A 175 6.36 -5.01 13.58
CA LYS A 175 6.46 -4.07 14.71
C LYS A 175 7.03 -2.69 14.32
N PRO A 176 8.23 -2.56 13.71
CA PRO A 176 8.73 -1.26 13.29
C PRO A 176 7.85 -0.61 12.20
N THR A 177 7.21 -1.40 11.34
CA THR A 177 6.23 -0.89 10.36
C THR A 177 5.04 -0.21 11.04
N LEU A 178 4.47 -0.86 12.07
CA LEU A 178 3.35 -0.33 12.85
C LEU A 178 3.76 0.90 13.68
N ILE A 179 4.94 0.87 14.30
CA ILE A 179 5.48 2.03 15.05
C ILE A 179 5.65 3.23 14.13
N ARG A 180 6.18 3.04 12.91
CA ARG A 180 6.33 4.10 11.91
C ARG A 180 4.98 4.60 11.38
N ALA A 181 4.00 3.72 11.24
CA ALA A 181 2.68 4.06 10.72
C ALA A 181 1.92 5.00 11.66
N PHE A 182 2.12 4.89 12.98
CA PHE A 182 1.38 5.69 13.95
C PHE A 182 1.65 7.21 13.83
N PRO A 183 2.91 7.72 13.84
CA PRO A 183 3.17 9.13 13.59
C PRO A 183 2.77 9.58 12.19
N ALA A 184 2.96 8.73 11.17
CA ALA A 184 2.61 9.06 9.78
C ALA A 184 1.09 9.29 9.63
N ASN A 185 0.28 8.39 10.19
CA ASN A 185 -1.18 8.51 10.19
C ASN A 185 -1.63 9.69 11.07
N GLY A 186 -0.98 9.93 12.22
CA GLY A 186 -1.25 11.09 13.07
C GLY A 186 -1.02 12.42 12.34
N ALA A 187 0.11 12.54 11.64
CA ALA A 187 0.42 13.72 10.83
C ALA A 187 -0.59 13.90 9.67
N LEU A 188 -0.99 12.81 9.01
CA LEU A 188 -2.01 12.84 7.96
C LEU A 188 -3.35 13.36 8.49
N PHE A 189 -3.81 12.87 9.64
CA PHE A 189 -5.04 13.33 10.27
C PHE A 189 -4.96 14.80 10.69
N LEU A 190 -3.85 15.23 11.30
CA LEU A 190 -3.64 16.64 11.65
C LEU A 190 -3.68 17.55 10.42
N ALA A 191 -3.00 17.15 9.33
CA ALA A 191 -3.01 17.89 8.08
C ALA A 191 -4.43 17.96 7.50
N TYR A 192 -5.16 16.85 7.46
CA TYR A 192 -6.53 16.80 6.97
C TYR A 192 -7.49 17.69 7.79
N GLU A 193 -7.43 17.58 9.13
CA GLU A 193 -8.25 18.37 10.05
C GLU A 193 -8.00 19.87 9.86
N TYR A 194 -6.72 20.25 9.73
CA TYR A 194 -6.30 21.63 9.49
C TYR A 194 -6.77 22.14 8.13
N SER A 195 -6.55 21.38 7.05
CA SER A 195 -7.00 21.73 5.71
C SER A 195 -8.52 21.86 5.62
N ARG A 196 -9.27 20.96 6.26
CA ARG A 196 -10.74 21.02 6.30
C ARG A 196 -11.22 22.28 7.02
N LYS A 197 -10.65 22.60 8.19
CA LYS A 197 -11.00 23.81 8.95
C LYS A 197 -10.73 25.08 8.15
N LEU A 198 -9.58 25.15 7.46
CA LEU A 198 -9.28 26.29 6.59
C LEU A 198 -10.29 26.43 5.45
N MET A 199 -10.64 25.35 4.75
CA MET A 199 -11.62 25.39 3.67
C MET A 199 -13.02 25.77 4.16
N MET A 200 -13.47 25.23 5.30
CA MET A 200 -14.79 25.55 5.85
C MET A 200 -14.87 26.99 6.36
N ASN A 201 -13.81 27.50 7.00
CA ASN A 201 -13.76 28.90 7.43
C ASN A 201 -13.79 29.88 6.24
N GLN A 202 -13.27 29.49 5.07
CA GLN A 202 -13.36 30.31 3.85
C GLN A 202 -14.76 30.27 3.23
N PHE A 203 -15.50 29.17 3.39
CA PHE A 203 -16.88 29.04 2.92
C PHE A 203 -17.89 29.73 3.86
N GLU A 204 -17.64 29.79 5.17
CA GLU A 204 -18.47 30.55 6.12
C GLU A 204 -18.19 32.06 6.11
N ALA A 205 -17.06 32.49 5.52
CA ALA A 205 -16.70 33.89 5.37
C ALA A 205 -17.29 34.56 4.11
N TYR A 206 -18.12 33.85 3.34
CA TYR A 206 -18.80 34.31 2.13
C TYR A 206 -20.32 34.15 2.27
#